data_AF-A0A1B6Y9Y3-F1
#
_entry.id   AF-A0A1B6Y9Y3-F1
#
_cell.length_a   1.000
_cell.length_b   1.000
_cell.length_c   1.000
_cell.angle_alpha   90.00
_cell.angle_beta   90.00
_cell.angle_gamma   90.00
#
_symmetry.space_group_name_H-M   'P 1'
#
loop_
_entity.id
_entity.type
_entity.pdbx_description
1 polymer ?
#
loop_
_entity_poly.entity_id
_entity_poly.type
_entity_poly.pdbx_seq_one_letter_code
_entity_poly.pdbx_strand_id
1 'polypeptide(L)'
;MNVIRKEIIYLFIFFTACLWGCDSLSLDEKVDEYPVIIERLTISDLQVLNQQYHEKNNNLICSTLNEYGFTGYSRVLFPDNVNPCLSRSELKQEIPFSNDLLYLAKEVLKENAEYTGVEVIESLVLEDVTSLNGCTICEGDINSVPLQWKFTFQLQVINDIEVMDSEILVYMDKNGVNRIWGNWFPVTDPGFVEFGSVAAKEKALGMKVRYANSKNQIFEQEIAQEHLSGEPELKFVPIEIEERLEIHKAWVFNVLQENTQEVRWNVFISTVTGDVLKVKLL
;
A
#
# COMPACT_ATOMS: atom_id res chain seq x y z
N MET A 1 8.68 -72.66 -28.37
CA MET A 1 8.84 -71.37 -29.07
C MET A 1 7.53 -70.62 -28.97
N ASN A 2 7.39 -69.77 -27.95
CA ASN A 2 6.16 -69.02 -27.69
C ASN A 2 6.18 -67.71 -28.48
N VAL A 3 5.26 -67.60 -29.44
CA VAL A 3 5.01 -66.38 -30.19
C VAL A 3 4.25 -65.42 -29.27
N ILE A 4 4.98 -64.51 -28.63
CA ILE A 4 4.38 -63.39 -27.90
C ILE A 4 3.66 -62.52 -28.95
N ARG A 5 2.33 -62.42 -28.84
CA ARG A 5 1.50 -61.59 -29.72
C ARG A 5 1.95 -60.13 -29.61
N LYS A 6 2.17 -59.48 -30.75
CA LYS A 6 2.57 -58.05 -30.85
C LYS A 6 1.65 -57.12 -30.05
N GLU A 7 0.38 -57.51 -29.87
CA GLU A 7 -0.64 -56.80 -29.09
C GLU A 7 -0.27 -56.66 -27.59
N ILE A 8 0.43 -57.63 -27.01
CA ILE A 8 0.86 -57.60 -25.60
C ILE A 8 2.05 -56.65 -25.39
N ILE A 9 2.90 -56.51 -26.42
CA ILE A 9 4.08 -55.64 -26.38
C ILE A 9 3.64 -54.16 -26.38
N TYR A 10 2.62 -53.79 -27.15
CA TYR A 10 2.08 -52.43 -27.14
C TYR A 10 1.39 -52.06 -25.82
N LEU A 11 0.73 -53.01 -25.17
CA LEU A 11 0.10 -52.80 -23.86
C LEU A 11 1.14 -52.60 -22.76
N PHE A 12 2.30 -53.28 -22.86
CA PHE A 12 3.41 -53.09 -21.93
C PHE A 12 4.13 -51.76 -22.12
N ILE A 13 4.31 -51.29 -23.38
CA ILE A 13 4.93 -49.98 -23.68
C ILE A 13 4.05 -48.82 -23.21
N PHE A 14 2.72 -48.94 -23.34
CA PHE A 14 1.78 -47.93 -22.84
C PHE A 14 1.74 -47.87 -21.31
N PHE A 15 1.84 -49.02 -20.63
CA PHE A 15 1.87 -49.07 -19.16
C PHE A 15 3.20 -48.56 -18.57
N THR A 16 4.33 -48.74 -19.26
CA THR A 16 5.61 -48.17 -18.82
C THR A 16 5.70 -46.65 -19.06
N ALA A 17 4.99 -46.11 -20.05
CA ALA A 17 4.93 -44.66 -20.28
C ALA A 17 4.07 -43.92 -19.23
N CYS A 18 3.08 -44.59 -18.62
CA CYS A 18 2.28 -44.02 -17.53
C CYS A 18 2.95 -44.10 -16.14
N LEU A 19 4.05 -44.85 -15.99
CA LEU A 19 4.77 -44.99 -14.71
C LEU A 19 6.01 -44.09 -14.58
N TRP A 20 6.33 -43.32 -15.62
CA TRP A 20 7.47 -42.37 -15.67
C TRP A 20 7.01 -40.91 -15.87
N GLY A 21 5.74 -40.63 -15.54
CA GLY A 21 5.15 -39.29 -15.59
C GLY A 21 4.48 -38.87 -14.28
N CYS A 22 4.86 -39.51 -13.17
CA CYS A 22 4.54 -39.03 -11.83
C CYS A 22 5.83 -38.55 -11.17
N ASP A 23 6.55 -37.66 -11.87
CA ASP A 23 7.37 -36.69 -11.16
C ASP A 23 6.36 -35.89 -10.36
N SER A 24 6.31 -36.22 -9.08
CA SER A 24 5.96 -35.32 -8.00
C SER A 24 6.24 -33.88 -8.44
N LEU A 25 5.20 -33.18 -8.90
CA LEU A 25 5.07 -31.75 -8.72
C LEU A 25 5.05 -31.53 -7.20
N SER A 26 6.19 -31.72 -6.56
CA SER A 26 6.54 -30.92 -5.40
C SER A 26 6.76 -29.54 -5.98
N LEU A 27 5.65 -28.87 -6.22
CA LEU A 27 5.56 -27.45 -5.97
C LEU A 27 6.07 -27.26 -4.54
N ASP A 28 7.39 -27.13 -4.41
CA ASP A 28 7.96 -26.04 -3.62
C ASP A 28 7.56 -24.72 -4.32
N GLU A 29 6.25 -24.52 -4.55
CA GLU A 29 5.70 -23.20 -4.38
C GLU A 29 5.96 -22.96 -2.90
N LYS A 30 6.93 -22.10 -2.62
CA LYS A 30 6.67 -21.14 -1.56
C LYS A 30 5.29 -20.59 -1.89
N VAL A 31 4.26 -21.17 -1.28
CA VAL A 31 3.03 -20.45 -1.05
C VAL A 31 3.53 -19.31 -0.19
N ASP A 32 3.89 -18.20 -0.82
CA ASP A 32 4.19 -16.98 -0.11
C ASP A 32 2.97 -16.80 0.81
N GLU A 33 3.20 -16.88 2.12
CA GLU A 33 2.11 -17.06 3.08
C GLU A 33 1.13 -15.89 2.93
N TYR A 34 -0.13 -16.22 2.62
CA TYR A 34 -1.21 -15.25 2.47
C TYR A 34 -2.17 -15.36 3.68
N PRO A 35 -2.63 -14.24 4.27
CA PRO A 35 -2.25 -12.87 3.96
C PRO A 35 -0.80 -12.57 4.33
N VAL A 36 -0.21 -11.53 3.74
CA VAL A 36 1.09 -11.03 4.19
C VAL A 36 0.90 -10.41 5.56
N ILE A 37 1.69 -10.85 6.54
CA ILE A 37 1.65 -10.37 7.92
C ILE A 37 2.95 -9.62 8.24
N ILE A 38 2.81 -8.39 8.75
CA ILE A 38 3.92 -7.54 9.15
C ILE A 38 3.75 -7.21 10.63
N GLU A 39 4.63 -7.75 11.46
CA GLU A 39 4.60 -7.53 12.90
C GLU A 39 5.01 -6.10 13.25
N ARG A 40 4.35 -5.52 14.25
CA ARG A 40 4.74 -4.21 14.78
C ARG A 40 6.09 -4.31 15.49
N LEU A 41 6.94 -3.33 15.24
CA LEU A 41 8.23 -3.21 15.92
C LEU A 41 8.04 -2.74 17.36
N THR A 42 8.88 -3.27 18.25
CA THR A 42 8.97 -2.73 19.61
C THR A 42 9.54 -1.31 19.56
N ILE A 43 9.27 -0.50 20.59
CA ILE A 43 9.78 0.88 20.67
C ILE A 43 11.31 0.92 20.56
N SER A 44 12.01 -0.02 21.20
CA SER A 44 13.47 -0.09 21.15
C SER A 44 13.98 -0.42 19.75
N ASP A 45 13.34 -1.37 19.07
CA ASP A 45 13.76 -1.75 17.70
C ASP A 45 13.48 -0.61 16.72
N LEU A 46 12.33 0.05 16.86
CA LEU A 46 11.96 1.18 16.04
C LEU A 46 12.90 2.38 16.22
N GLN A 47 13.37 2.65 17.44
CA GLN A 47 14.36 3.70 17.70
C GLN A 47 15.70 3.40 17.01
N VAL A 48 16.19 2.17 17.14
CA VAL A 48 17.42 1.73 16.48
C VAL A 48 17.28 1.82 14.96
N LEU A 49 16.16 1.36 14.41
CA LEU A 49 15.90 1.37 12.97
C LEU A 49 15.79 2.80 12.42
N ASN A 50 15.14 3.72 13.15
CA ASN A 50 15.09 5.13 12.76
C ASN A 50 16.49 5.76 12.77
N GLN A 51 17.32 5.46 13.77
CA GLN A 51 18.70 5.95 13.80
C GLN A 51 19.48 5.46 12.57
N GLN A 52 19.37 4.16 12.24
CA GLN A 52 20.02 3.59 11.05
C GLN A 52 19.53 4.25 9.76
N TYR A 53 18.22 4.47 9.63
CA TYR A 53 17.63 5.17 8.50
C TYR A 53 18.18 6.59 8.34
N HIS A 54 18.28 7.35 9.42
CA HIS A 54 18.84 8.70 9.37
C HIS A 54 20.34 8.70 9.07
N GLU A 55 21.11 7.78 9.67
CA GLU A 55 22.55 7.62 9.41
C GLU A 55 22.82 7.27 7.95
N LYS A 56 22.08 6.30 7.38
CA LYS A 56 22.15 5.91 5.97
C LYS A 56 21.89 7.08 5.03
N ASN A 57 20.97 7.96 5.40
CA ASN A 57 20.60 9.15 4.63
C ASN A 57 21.38 10.41 5.04
N ASN A 58 22.52 10.28 5.74
CA ASN A 58 23.38 11.38 6.18
C ASN A 58 22.62 12.49 6.95
N ASN A 59 21.54 12.14 7.64
CA ASN A 59 20.61 13.06 8.31
C ASN A 59 19.98 14.13 7.38
N LEU A 60 19.97 13.91 6.07
CA LEU A 60 19.32 14.79 5.10
C LEU A 60 17.80 14.63 5.12
N ILE A 61 17.33 13.39 5.27
CA ILE A 61 15.91 13.07 5.37
C ILE A 61 15.46 13.12 6.83
N CYS A 62 14.49 14.00 7.09
CA CYS A 62 13.95 14.25 8.43
C CYS A 62 12.68 13.47 8.75
N SER A 63 12.06 12.79 7.77
CA SER A 63 10.91 11.90 8.04
C SER A 63 11.36 10.68 8.84
N THR A 64 10.41 9.94 9.42
CA THR A 64 10.70 8.81 10.32
C THR A 64 10.14 7.52 9.74
N LEU A 65 10.35 6.41 10.46
CA LEU A 65 9.73 5.14 10.15
C LEU A 65 8.50 4.92 11.03
N ASN A 66 7.40 4.45 10.44
CA ASN A 66 6.20 4.05 11.18
C ASN A 66 6.46 2.81 12.04
N GLU A 67 5.47 2.39 12.82
CA GLU A 67 5.54 1.24 13.72
C GLU A 67 5.79 -0.12 13.05
N TYR A 68 5.76 -0.19 11.71
CA TYR A 68 6.09 -1.36 10.91
C TYR A 68 7.45 -1.25 10.20
N GLY A 69 8.20 -0.16 10.43
CA GLY A 69 9.52 0.06 9.86
C GLY A 69 9.53 0.71 8.48
N PHE A 70 8.39 1.19 7.97
CA PHE A 70 8.30 1.83 6.66
C PHE A 70 8.37 3.36 6.74
N THR A 71 8.81 4.01 5.66
CA THR A 71 8.85 5.48 5.58
C THR A 71 7.47 6.10 5.82
N GLY A 72 7.38 7.00 6.80
CA GLY A 72 6.10 7.56 7.22
C GLY A 72 6.22 8.50 8.40
N TYR A 73 5.11 8.72 9.10
CA TYR A 73 5.12 9.46 10.36
C TYR A 73 4.93 8.48 11.52
N SER A 74 5.96 8.33 12.36
CA SER A 74 5.86 7.51 13.56
C SER A 74 4.99 8.16 14.63
N ARG A 75 3.77 7.65 14.84
CA ARG A 75 2.91 8.10 15.95
C ARG A 75 3.40 7.59 17.31
N VAL A 76 4.17 6.50 17.31
CA VAL A 76 4.71 5.89 18.52
C VAL A 76 5.88 6.70 19.08
N LEU A 77 6.80 7.14 18.22
CA LEU A 77 7.94 7.96 18.65
C LEU A 77 7.56 9.43 18.89
N PHE A 78 6.49 9.91 18.25
CA PHE A 78 6.06 11.31 18.32
C PHE A 78 4.55 11.40 18.62
N PRO A 79 4.14 11.07 19.86
CA PRO A 79 2.72 10.94 20.24
C PRO A 79 1.93 12.25 20.14
N ASP A 80 2.61 13.40 20.18
CA ASP A 80 1.98 14.73 20.06
C ASP A 80 1.79 15.20 18.61
N ASN A 81 2.03 14.34 17.61
CA ASN A 81 1.96 14.69 16.18
C ASN A 81 2.92 15.83 15.76
N VAL A 82 4.00 16.06 16.53
CA VAL A 82 5.03 17.03 16.20
C VAL A 82 5.90 16.49 15.07
N ASN A 83 5.74 17.06 13.88
CA ASN A 83 6.50 16.67 12.70
C ASN A 83 8.01 16.97 12.92
N PRO A 84 8.90 15.94 12.91
CA PRO A 84 10.33 16.11 13.16
C PRO A 84 11.01 17.03 12.14
N CYS A 85 10.41 17.21 10.96
CA CYS A 85 10.91 18.10 9.93
C CYS A 85 10.68 19.60 10.19
N LEU A 86 9.85 19.97 11.17
CA LEU A 86 9.55 21.38 11.47
C LEU A 86 10.75 22.15 12.03
N SER A 87 11.72 21.45 12.62
CA SER A 87 12.93 22.05 13.16
C SER A 87 14.01 22.32 12.09
N ARG A 88 13.77 21.86 10.84
CA ARG A 88 14.74 22.01 9.75
C ARG A 88 14.78 23.46 9.29
N SER A 89 15.98 24.01 9.18
CA SER A 89 16.18 25.32 8.56
C SER A 89 15.97 25.19 7.05
N GLU A 90 14.90 25.77 6.52
CA GLU A 90 14.66 25.81 5.08
C GLU A 90 15.70 26.68 4.38
N LEU A 91 16.31 26.13 3.32
CA LEU A 91 17.21 26.89 2.46
C LEU A 91 16.40 27.88 1.64
N LYS A 92 16.70 29.18 1.80
CA LYS A 92 16.10 30.27 1.02
C LYS A 92 16.78 30.42 -0.34
N GLN A 93 16.73 29.36 -1.14
CA GLN A 93 17.23 29.37 -2.50
C GLN A 93 16.19 28.80 -3.47
N GLU A 94 15.96 29.51 -4.57
CA GLU A 94 15.10 29.04 -5.64
C GLU A 94 15.63 27.77 -6.29
N ILE A 95 14.71 26.87 -6.61
CA ILE A 95 14.97 25.63 -7.32
C ILE A 95 13.99 25.55 -8.49
N PRO A 96 14.44 25.87 -9.71
CA PRO A 96 13.65 25.64 -10.91
C PRO A 96 13.33 24.15 -11.06
N PHE A 97 12.13 23.83 -11.56
CA PHE A 97 11.79 22.45 -11.87
C PHE A 97 12.71 21.89 -12.98
N SER A 98 13.14 20.64 -12.83
CA SER A 98 13.78 19.87 -13.89
C SER A 98 13.41 18.39 -13.78
N ASN A 99 13.52 17.65 -14.89
CA ASN A 99 13.29 16.20 -14.87
C ASN A 99 14.35 15.44 -14.04
N ASP A 100 15.53 16.02 -13.85
CA ASP A 100 16.58 15.44 -13.02
C ASP A 100 16.15 15.36 -11.55
N LEU A 101 15.31 16.31 -11.10
CA LEU A 101 14.71 16.28 -9.77
C LEU A 101 13.82 15.05 -9.60
N LEU A 102 12.92 14.80 -10.57
CA LEU A 102 12.05 13.62 -10.54
C LEU A 102 12.88 12.32 -10.54
N TYR A 103 13.92 12.24 -11.37
CA TYR A 103 14.81 11.07 -11.40
C TYR A 103 15.47 10.85 -10.02
N LEU A 104 16.01 11.91 -9.42
CA LEU A 104 16.63 11.85 -8.10
C LEU A 104 15.64 11.40 -7.00
N ALA A 105 14.39 11.89 -7.03
CA ALA A 105 13.35 11.40 -6.10
C ALA A 105 13.18 9.88 -6.19
N LYS A 106 13.07 9.34 -7.40
CA LYS A 106 12.88 7.91 -7.62
C LYS A 106 14.10 7.09 -7.18
N GLU A 107 15.31 7.56 -7.49
CA GLU A 107 16.53 6.87 -7.09
C GLU A 107 16.66 6.80 -5.57
N VAL A 108 16.39 7.89 -4.84
CA VAL A 108 16.45 7.88 -3.37
C VAL A 108 15.40 6.94 -2.77
N LEU A 109 14.22 6.83 -3.38
CA LEU A 109 13.22 5.85 -2.97
C LEU A 109 13.74 4.42 -3.10
N LYS A 110 14.40 4.10 -4.22
CA LYS A 110 15.02 2.79 -4.47
C LYS A 110 16.24 2.51 -3.59
N GLU A 111 17.09 3.51 -3.35
CA GLU A 111 18.21 3.38 -2.40
C GLU A 111 17.72 3.06 -0.98
N ASN A 112 16.50 3.50 -0.66
CA ASN A 112 15.79 3.22 0.59
C ASN A 112 14.74 2.10 0.44
N ALA A 113 14.86 1.19 -0.52
CA ALA A 113 13.91 0.11 -0.79
C ALA A 113 13.48 -0.67 0.46
N GLU A 114 14.40 -0.91 1.40
CA GLU A 114 14.12 -1.61 2.65
C GLU A 114 13.07 -0.92 3.54
N TYR A 115 12.88 0.39 3.37
CA TYR A 115 11.93 1.22 4.13
C TYR A 115 10.76 1.72 3.26
N THR A 116 10.98 1.88 1.95
CA THR A 116 9.98 2.43 1.02
C THR A 116 9.20 1.36 0.28
N GLY A 117 9.72 0.11 0.22
CA GLY A 117 9.18 -0.97 -0.61
C GLY A 117 9.40 -0.78 -2.11
N VAL A 118 10.13 0.25 -2.54
CA VAL A 118 10.37 0.53 -3.97
C VAL A 118 11.62 -0.21 -4.45
N GLU A 119 11.44 -1.26 -5.24
CA GLU A 119 12.57 -2.02 -5.81
C GLU A 119 13.01 -1.49 -7.19
N VAL A 120 12.07 -0.93 -7.95
CA VAL A 120 12.24 -0.54 -9.35
C VAL A 120 11.71 0.88 -9.54
N ILE A 121 12.48 1.76 -10.19
CA ILE A 121 12.08 3.18 -10.36
C ILE A 121 11.07 3.38 -11.48
N GLU A 122 11.04 2.47 -12.45
CA GLU A 122 10.15 2.50 -13.60
C GLU A 122 8.69 2.25 -13.21
N SER A 123 8.45 1.53 -12.12
CA SER A 123 7.09 1.31 -11.58
C SER A 123 6.55 2.54 -10.84
N LEU A 124 7.37 3.51 -10.47
CA LEU A 124 6.91 4.76 -9.87
C LEU A 124 6.28 5.67 -10.92
N VAL A 125 4.95 5.71 -10.97
CA VAL A 125 4.21 6.63 -11.84
C VAL A 125 3.91 7.92 -11.08
N LEU A 126 4.31 9.05 -11.66
CA LEU A 126 4.08 10.37 -11.07
C LEU A 126 2.61 10.76 -11.24
N GLU A 127 1.94 11.09 -10.14
CA GLU A 127 0.56 11.58 -10.12
C GLU A 127 0.51 13.11 -10.15
N ASP A 128 1.28 13.76 -9.27
CA ASP A 128 1.27 15.21 -9.12
C ASP A 128 2.65 15.78 -8.76
N VAL A 129 2.88 17.03 -9.16
CA VAL A 129 4.06 17.81 -8.76
C VAL A 129 3.60 19.18 -8.30
N THR A 130 3.90 19.49 -7.04
CA THR A 130 3.52 20.76 -6.42
C THR A 130 4.78 21.52 -5.97
N SER A 131 4.92 22.78 -6.38
CA SER A 131 5.94 23.69 -5.87
C SER A 131 5.59 24.17 -4.46
N LEU A 132 6.55 24.12 -3.53
CA LEU A 132 6.43 24.73 -2.22
C LEU A 132 7.24 26.03 -2.22
N ASN A 133 6.50 27.13 -2.38
CA ASN A 133 7.09 28.44 -2.50
C ASN A 133 7.41 29.01 -1.13
N GLY A 134 8.53 29.73 -1.05
CA GLY A 134 8.92 30.49 0.12
C GLY A 134 9.63 31.76 -0.28
N CYS A 135 9.85 32.65 0.71
CA CYS A 135 10.50 33.92 0.45
C CYS A 135 12.03 33.75 0.41
N THR A 136 12.65 34.16 -0.70
CA THR A 136 14.12 34.37 -0.76
C THR A 136 14.47 35.76 -0.23
N ILE A 137 13.60 36.73 -0.49
CA ILE A 137 13.60 38.08 0.10
C ILE A 137 12.28 38.22 0.85
N CYS A 138 12.33 38.36 2.18
CA CYS A 138 11.14 38.34 3.04
C CYS A 138 10.74 39.72 3.59
N GLU A 139 11.53 40.76 3.29
CA GLU A 139 11.28 42.14 3.71
C GLU A 139 11.41 43.08 2.49
N GLY A 140 10.55 44.08 2.40
CA GLY A 140 10.52 45.02 1.28
C GLY A 140 9.84 44.43 0.05
N ASP A 141 10.56 44.33 -1.07
CA ASP A 141 10.06 43.72 -2.30
C ASP A 141 10.13 42.19 -2.18
N ILE A 142 9.04 41.61 -1.68
CA ILE A 142 8.97 40.18 -1.34
C ILE A 142 9.09 39.34 -2.61
N ASN A 143 10.11 38.48 -2.66
CA ASN A 143 10.28 37.52 -3.73
C ASN A 143 9.90 36.12 -3.26
N SER A 144 8.78 35.60 -3.79
CA SER A 144 8.26 34.26 -3.49
C SER A 144 8.50 33.33 -4.68
N VAL A 145 9.31 32.30 -4.46
CA VAL A 145 9.79 31.39 -5.49
C VAL A 145 9.80 29.95 -4.97
N PRO A 146 9.80 28.92 -5.84
CA PRO A 146 9.88 27.53 -5.42
C PRO A 146 11.17 27.26 -4.65
N LEU A 147 11.05 26.95 -3.35
CA LEU A 147 12.19 26.55 -2.52
C LEU A 147 12.28 25.02 -2.42
N GLN A 148 11.17 24.34 -2.61
CA GLN A 148 11.09 22.88 -2.59
C GLN A 148 10.07 22.39 -3.61
N TRP A 149 10.20 21.11 -3.98
CA TRP A 149 9.24 20.41 -4.81
C TRP A 149 8.69 19.21 -4.05
N LYS A 150 7.37 19.02 -4.13
CA LYS A 150 6.65 17.83 -3.69
C LYS A 150 6.31 17.00 -4.92
N PHE A 151 6.71 15.74 -4.91
CA PHE A 151 6.32 14.73 -5.87
C PHE A 151 5.37 13.76 -5.20
N THR A 152 4.22 13.52 -5.83
CA THR A 152 3.24 12.54 -5.38
C THR A 152 3.21 11.41 -6.40
N PHE A 153 3.46 10.17 -5.96
CA PHE A 153 3.40 8.98 -6.80
C PHE A 153 2.08 8.24 -6.61
N GLN A 154 1.59 7.64 -7.70
CA GLN A 154 0.40 6.80 -7.67
C GLN A 154 0.59 5.61 -6.71
N LEU A 155 -0.54 5.01 -6.30
CA LEU A 155 -0.57 3.80 -5.51
C LEU A 155 0.22 2.66 -6.18
N GLN A 156 0.78 1.77 -5.37
CA GLN A 156 1.34 0.51 -5.83
C GLN A 156 0.27 -0.31 -6.56
N VAL A 157 0.65 -0.95 -7.66
CA VAL A 157 -0.21 -1.85 -8.43
C VAL A 157 0.49 -3.19 -8.59
N ILE A 158 -0.20 -4.27 -8.24
CA ILE A 158 0.28 -5.65 -8.38
C ILE A 158 -0.78 -6.42 -9.18
N ASN A 159 -0.40 -7.00 -10.33
CA ASN A 159 -1.32 -7.71 -11.22
C ASN A 159 -2.59 -6.90 -11.57
N ASP A 160 -2.41 -5.61 -11.91
CA ASP A 160 -3.50 -4.66 -12.20
C ASP A 160 -4.47 -4.39 -11.03
N ILE A 161 -4.08 -4.76 -9.80
CA ILE A 161 -4.83 -4.53 -8.57
C ILE A 161 -4.08 -3.49 -7.73
N GLU A 162 -4.78 -2.41 -7.38
CA GLU A 162 -4.23 -1.36 -6.51
C GLU A 162 -4.05 -1.87 -5.07
N VAL A 163 -2.94 -1.46 -4.45
CA VAL A 163 -2.70 -1.61 -3.02
C VAL A 163 -3.09 -0.31 -2.33
N MET A 164 -4.09 -0.36 -1.47
CA MET A 164 -4.56 0.81 -0.73
C MET A 164 -3.52 1.33 0.25
N ASP A 165 -3.62 2.62 0.56
CA ASP A 165 -2.78 3.31 1.54
C ASP A 165 -1.26 3.18 1.23
N SER A 166 -0.90 3.01 -0.04
CA SER A 166 0.49 2.84 -0.54
C SER A 166 1.05 4.04 -1.32
N GLU A 167 0.42 5.20 -1.20
CA GLU A 167 0.89 6.45 -1.83
C GLU A 167 2.27 6.82 -1.27
N ILE A 168 3.19 7.25 -2.13
CA ILE A 168 4.50 7.76 -1.70
C ILE A 168 4.61 9.23 -2.10
N LEU A 169 5.01 10.07 -1.14
CA LEU A 169 5.26 11.49 -1.35
C LEU A 169 6.72 11.82 -1.02
N VAL A 170 7.39 12.53 -1.93
CA VAL A 170 8.79 12.91 -1.80
C VAL A 170 8.93 14.42 -1.86
N TYR A 171 9.66 14.98 -0.90
CA TYR A 171 9.97 16.41 -0.85
C TYR A 171 11.46 16.59 -1.03
N MET A 172 11.82 17.55 -1.86
CA MET A 172 13.22 17.88 -2.09
C MET A 172 13.46 19.36 -2.13
N ASP A 173 14.68 19.71 -1.74
CA ASP A 173 15.23 21.03 -1.90
C ASP A 173 16.60 20.94 -2.57
N LYS A 174 17.41 22.00 -2.46
CA LYS A 174 18.68 22.11 -3.15
C LYS A 174 19.67 21.02 -2.73
N ASN A 175 19.54 20.53 -1.50
CA ASN A 175 20.41 19.48 -0.98
C ASN A 175 19.93 18.07 -1.35
N GLY A 176 18.83 17.95 -2.10
CA GLY A 176 18.22 16.69 -2.49
C GLY A 176 16.95 16.37 -1.70
N VAL A 177 16.62 15.10 -1.61
CA VAL A 177 15.43 14.62 -0.88
C VAL A 177 15.59 14.90 0.60
N ASN A 178 14.60 15.56 1.18
CA ASN A 178 14.55 15.90 2.58
C ASN A 178 13.40 15.23 3.35
N ARG A 179 12.38 14.73 2.65
CA ARG A 179 11.26 13.99 3.26
C ARG A 179 10.77 12.90 2.32
N ILE A 180 10.44 11.77 2.91
CA ILE A 180 9.70 10.67 2.28
C ILE A 180 8.53 10.32 3.20
N TRP A 181 7.33 10.29 2.65
CA TRP A 181 6.12 9.88 3.36
C TRP A 181 5.38 8.79 2.60
N GLY A 182 4.94 7.76 3.32
CA GLY A 182 4.29 6.60 2.73
C GLY A 182 5.29 5.59 2.18
N ASN A 183 4.77 4.44 1.79
CA ASN A 183 5.56 3.29 1.37
C ASN A 183 4.72 2.37 0.49
N TRP A 184 5.39 1.53 -0.28
CA TRP A 184 4.81 0.33 -0.86
C TRP A 184 4.91 -0.82 0.14
N PHE A 185 4.00 -1.77 0.00
CA PHE A 185 3.93 -2.92 0.87
C PHE A 185 4.49 -4.17 0.18
N PRO A 186 5.08 -5.11 0.93
CA PRO A 186 5.26 -6.46 0.43
C PRO A 186 3.87 -7.08 0.24
N VAL A 187 3.53 -7.47 -0.98
CA VAL A 187 2.21 -8.02 -1.31
C VAL A 187 2.38 -9.36 -1.99
N THR A 188 1.66 -10.35 -1.48
CA THR A 188 1.48 -11.64 -2.13
C THR A 188 0.07 -11.71 -2.69
N ASP A 189 -0.04 -11.94 -4.00
CA ASP A 189 -1.33 -12.26 -4.62
C ASP A 189 -1.59 -13.76 -4.50
N PRO A 190 -2.66 -14.21 -3.80
CA PRO A 190 -2.99 -15.63 -3.74
C PRO A 190 -3.34 -16.21 -5.12
N GLY A 191 -3.61 -15.38 -6.13
CA GLY A 191 -3.88 -15.81 -7.51
C GLY A 191 -5.29 -16.37 -7.72
N PHE A 192 -6.10 -16.46 -6.66
CA PHE A 192 -7.48 -16.94 -6.71
C PHE A 192 -8.43 -16.01 -5.91
N VAL A 193 -9.73 -16.20 -6.16
CA VAL A 193 -10.84 -15.57 -5.43
C VAL A 193 -11.82 -16.69 -5.11
N GLU A 194 -12.02 -17.00 -3.84
CA GLU A 194 -13.00 -18.00 -3.39
C GLU A 194 -14.37 -17.36 -3.17
N PHE A 195 -14.39 -16.13 -2.67
CA PHE A 195 -15.60 -15.38 -2.38
C PHE A 195 -15.83 -14.31 -3.45
N GLY A 196 -16.73 -14.60 -4.38
CA GLY A 196 -17.03 -13.73 -5.51
C GLY A 196 -17.74 -12.42 -5.12
N SER A 197 -17.66 -11.42 -6.00
CA SER A 197 -18.21 -10.07 -5.77
C SER A 197 -19.72 -10.05 -5.47
N VAL A 198 -20.50 -10.93 -6.10
CA VAL A 198 -21.95 -11.04 -5.84
C VAL A 198 -22.23 -11.52 -4.42
N ALA A 199 -21.55 -12.57 -3.96
CA ALA A 199 -21.69 -13.09 -2.61
C ALA A 199 -21.21 -12.07 -1.56
N ALA A 200 -20.13 -11.34 -1.87
CA ALA A 200 -19.65 -10.23 -1.05
C ALA A 200 -20.67 -9.08 -0.98
N LYS A 201 -21.33 -8.76 -2.10
CA LYS A 201 -22.41 -7.76 -2.12
C LYS A 201 -23.58 -8.18 -1.23
N GLU A 202 -24.03 -9.41 -1.36
CA GLU A 202 -25.12 -9.98 -0.54
C GLU A 202 -24.75 -9.98 0.95
N LYS A 203 -23.48 -10.25 1.29
CA LYS A 203 -22.96 -10.19 2.65
C LYS A 203 -23.01 -8.77 3.24
N ALA A 204 -22.80 -7.75 2.42
CA ALA A 204 -22.86 -6.35 2.84
C ALA A 204 -24.29 -5.87 3.15
N LEU A 205 -25.30 -6.44 2.48
CA LEU A 205 -26.70 -6.08 2.70
C LEU A 205 -27.16 -6.47 4.11
N GLY A 206 -27.95 -5.60 4.75
CA GLY A 206 -28.42 -5.78 6.11
C GLY A 206 -27.37 -5.46 7.19
N MET A 207 -26.12 -5.18 6.81
CA MET A 207 -25.12 -4.69 7.77
C MET A 207 -25.50 -3.31 8.28
N LYS A 208 -25.23 -3.07 9.57
CA LYS A 208 -25.45 -1.76 10.21
C LYS A 208 -24.16 -0.96 10.24
N VAL A 209 -24.18 0.22 9.65
CA VAL A 209 -23.08 1.19 9.68
C VAL A 209 -23.50 2.42 10.49
N ARG A 210 -22.51 3.08 11.11
CA ARG A 210 -22.75 4.22 11.99
C ARG A 210 -21.79 5.36 11.68
N TYR A 211 -22.26 6.59 11.92
CA TYR A 211 -21.42 7.78 11.90
C TYR A 211 -21.89 8.80 12.92
N ALA A 212 -20.98 9.66 13.37
CA ALA A 212 -21.30 10.83 14.17
C ALA A 212 -21.19 12.09 13.30
N ASN A 213 -22.16 13.00 13.39
CA ASN A 213 -22.06 14.30 12.74
C ASN A 213 -21.19 15.28 13.57
N SER A 214 -21.00 16.51 13.08
CA SER A 214 -20.23 17.57 13.77
C SER A 214 -20.77 17.98 15.14
N LYS A 215 -21.98 17.54 15.51
CA LYS A 215 -22.61 17.75 16.82
C LYS A 215 -22.55 16.51 17.72
N ASN A 216 -21.76 15.49 17.34
CA ASN A 216 -21.68 14.19 18.00
C ASN A 216 -23.02 13.43 18.06
N GLN A 217 -23.96 13.73 17.15
CA GLN A 217 -25.18 12.94 17.02
C GLN A 217 -24.85 11.68 16.21
N ILE A 218 -25.16 10.52 16.78
CA ILE A 218 -24.92 9.21 16.16
C ILE A 218 -26.11 8.85 15.28
N PHE A 219 -25.81 8.52 14.03
CA PHE A 219 -26.75 7.98 13.06
C PHE A 219 -26.37 6.52 12.79
N GLU A 220 -27.38 5.68 12.64
CA GLU A 220 -27.25 4.28 12.25
C GLU A 220 -28.05 4.06 10.97
N GLN A 221 -27.44 3.39 9.99
CA GLN A 221 -28.05 3.04 8.72
C GLN A 221 -27.86 1.54 8.48
N GLU A 222 -28.91 0.88 8.01
CA GLU A 222 -28.82 -0.48 7.48
C GLU A 222 -28.52 -0.42 5.98
N ILE A 223 -27.52 -1.17 5.52
CA ILE A 223 -27.14 -1.19 4.12
C ILE A 223 -28.22 -1.93 3.31
N ALA A 224 -28.80 -1.22 2.35
CA ALA A 224 -29.79 -1.73 1.40
C ALA A 224 -29.20 -1.63 -0.01
N GLN A 225 -29.87 -2.22 -1.00
CA GLN A 225 -29.34 -2.30 -2.36
C GLN A 225 -29.07 -0.92 -2.98
N GLU A 226 -29.96 0.04 -2.71
CA GLU A 226 -29.87 1.43 -3.14
C GLU A 226 -28.72 2.22 -2.50
N HIS A 227 -28.16 1.70 -1.39
CA HIS A 227 -27.01 2.30 -0.73
C HIS A 227 -25.68 1.87 -1.36
N LEU A 228 -25.65 0.80 -2.15
CA LEU A 228 -24.42 0.30 -2.76
C LEU A 228 -24.16 1.04 -4.08
N SER A 229 -23.10 1.84 -4.12
CA SER A 229 -22.71 2.63 -5.28
C SER A 229 -21.66 1.91 -6.12
N GLY A 230 -21.92 1.79 -7.42
CA GLY A 230 -20.98 1.20 -8.38
C GLY A 230 -20.83 -0.32 -8.25
N GLU A 231 -19.85 -0.84 -9.01
CA GLU A 231 -19.43 -2.23 -8.91
C GLU A 231 -18.33 -2.38 -7.84
N PRO A 232 -18.22 -3.55 -7.19
CA PRO A 232 -17.18 -3.79 -6.19
C PRO A 232 -15.80 -3.76 -6.84
N GLU A 233 -14.88 -3.01 -6.23
CA GLU A 233 -13.49 -2.93 -6.69
C GLU A 233 -12.64 -3.99 -5.98
N LEU A 234 -11.77 -4.66 -6.72
CA LEU A 234 -10.80 -5.59 -6.15
C LEU A 234 -9.55 -4.80 -5.78
N LYS A 235 -9.12 -4.84 -4.51
CA LYS A 235 -7.92 -4.15 -4.01
C LYS A 235 -7.13 -5.01 -3.03
N PHE A 236 -5.85 -4.73 -2.90
CA PHE A 236 -5.09 -5.13 -1.71
C PHE A 236 -5.27 -4.07 -0.62
N VAL A 237 -5.57 -4.51 0.60
CA VAL A 237 -5.99 -3.64 1.69
C VAL A 237 -5.17 -3.95 2.93
N PRO A 238 -4.35 -3.01 3.42
CA PRO A 238 -3.66 -3.16 4.69
C PRO A 238 -4.66 -2.96 5.86
N ILE A 239 -4.74 -3.96 6.74
CA ILE A 239 -5.62 -3.99 7.90
C ILE A 239 -4.78 -4.17 9.15
N GLU A 240 -4.85 -3.20 10.06
CA GLU A 240 -4.22 -3.29 11.37
C GLU A 240 -5.09 -4.15 12.30
N ILE A 241 -4.51 -5.23 12.82
CA ILE A 241 -5.13 -6.15 13.76
C ILE A 241 -4.20 -6.29 14.95
N GLU A 242 -4.63 -5.79 16.11
CA GLU A 242 -3.81 -5.81 17.34
C GLU A 242 -2.44 -5.16 17.12
N GLU A 243 -1.35 -5.94 17.15
CA GLU A 243 0.04 -5.49 17.00
C GLU A 243 0.65 -5.93 15.66
N ARG A 244 -0.18 -6.13 14.63
CA ARG A 244 0.28 -6.52 13.28
C ARG A 244 -0.53 -5.87 12.18
N LEU A 245 0.09 -5.74 11.01
CA LEU A 245 -0.54 -5.31 9.77
C LEU A 245 -0.70 -6.52 8.86
N GLU A 246 -1.94 -6.82 8.46
CA GLU A 246 -2.24 -7.88 7.51
C GLU A 246 -2.69 -7.28 6.17
N ILE A 247 -2.12 -7.75 5.06
CA ILE A 247 -2.48 -7.25 3.73
C ILE A 247 -3.36 -8.28 3.02
N HIS A 248 -4.62 -7.89 2.82
CA HIS A 248 -5.66 -8.76 2.29
C HIS A 248 -6.09 -8.33 0.89
N LYS A 249 -6.28 -9.28 -0.02
CA LYS A 249 -7.03 -9.11 -1.26
C LYS A 249 -8.53 -9.10 -0.94
N ALA A 250 -9.19 -7.96 -1.19
CA ALA A 250 -10.55 -7.71 -0.75
C ALA A 250 -11.41 -7.05 -1.83
N TRP A 251 -12.71 -7.31 -1.74
CA TRP A 251 -13.73 -6.51 -2.41
C TRP A 251 -13.99 -5.24 -1.59
N VAL A 252 -13.98 -4.09 -2.27
CA VAL A 252 -14.25 -2.78 -1.69
C VAL A 252 -15.59 -2.27 -2.24
N PHE A 253 -16.53 -1.98 -1.34
CA PHE A 253 -17.85 -1.46 -1.67
C PHE A 253 -17.98 -0.03 -1.18
N ASN A 254 -18.40 0.87 -2.06
CA ASN A 254 -18.77 2.24 -1.70
C ASN A 254 -20.23 2.27 -1.23
N VAL A 255 -20.46 2.73 -0.01
CA VAL A 255 -21.78 2.81 0.62
C VAL A 255 -22.20 4.26 0.74
N LEU A 256 -23.33 4.60 0.13
CA LEU A 256 -23.96 5.91 0.18
C LEU A 256 -24.63 6.14 1.53
N GLN A 257 -24.56 7.37 2.01
CA GLN A 257 -25.40 7.81 3.11
C GLN A 257 -26.87 7.87 2.67
N GLU A 258 -27.75 7.39 3.55
CA GLU A 258 -29.20 7.36 3.33
C GLU A 258 -29.73 8.72 2.86
N ASN A 259 -30.56 8.71 1.82
CA ASN A 259 -31.15 9.90 1.19
C ASN A 259 -30.13 10.90 0.60
N THR A 260 -28.90 10.46 0.32
CA THR A 260 -27.88 11.28 -0.34
C THR A 260 -27.22 10.53 -1.50
N GLN A 261 -26.36 11.21 -2.25
CA GLN A 261 -25.45 10.61 -3.22
C GLN A 261 -23.99 10.64 -2.73
N GLU A 262 -23.78 10.92 -1.44
CA GLU A 262 -22.46 10.99 -0.83
C GLU A 262 -22.02 9.59 -0.42
N VAL A 263 -20.90 9.11 -0.96
CA VAL A 263 -20.23 7.91 -0.44
C VAL A 263 -19.68 8.25 0.94
N ARG A 264 -20.15 7.51 1.94
CA ARG A 264 -19.85 7.79 3.34
C ARG A 264 -19.06 6.67 4.01
N TRP A 265 -19.17 5.44 3.51
CA TRP A 265 -18.35 4.34 3.99
C TRP A 265 -17.79 3.51 2.86
N ASN A 266 -16.63 2.89 3.13
CA ASN A 266 -16.13 1.77 2.37
C ASN A 266 -16.24 0.50 3.22
N VAL A 267 -16.83 -0.56 2.67
CA VAL A 267 -16.88 -1.89 3.29
C VAL A 267 -15.88 -2.80 2.58
N PHE A 268 -15.08 -3.51 3.36
CA PHE A 268 -13.99 -4.36 2.87
C PHE A 268 -14.30 -5.81 3.22
N ILE A 269 -14.39 -6.68 2.21
CA ILE A 269 -14.73 -8.11 2.39
C ILE A 269 -13.63 -8.98 1.79
N SER A 270 -13.10 -9.92 2.56
CA SER A 270 -12.06 -10.86 2.13
C SER A 270 -12.50 -11.66 0.91
N THR A 271 -11.65 -11.69 -0.12
CA THR A 271 -11.88 -12.51 -1.32
C THR A 271 -11.61 -14.00 -1.10
N VAL A 272 -11.01 -14.35 0.04
CA VAL A 272 -10.70 -15.74 0.41
C VAL A 272 -11.75 -16.26 1.40
N THR A 273 -12.00 -15.57 2.50
CA THR A 273 -12.88 -16.08 3.57
C THR A 273 -14.31 -15.56 3.51
N GLY A 274 -14.55 -14.45 2.82
CA GLY A 274 -15.83 -13.74 2.85
C GLY A 274 -16.12 -12.97 4.15
N ASP A 275 -15.13 -12.87 5.04
CA ASP A 275 -15.24 -12.07 6.27
C ASP A 275 -15.21 -10.58 5.97
N VAL A 276 -15.94 -9.80 6.76
CA VAL A 276 -15.83 -8.34 6.76
C VAL A 276 -14.54 -7.98 7.47
N LEU A 277 -13.58 -7.45 6.73
CA LEU A 277 -12.27 -7.07 7.25
C LEU A 277 -12.33 -5.70 7.96
N LYS A 278 -13.05 -4.76 7.38
CA LYS A 278 -13.14 -3.37 7.87
C LYS A 278 -14.38 -2.68 7.33
N VAL A 279 -14.85 -1.69 8.07
CA VAL A 279 -15.77 -0.66 7.57
C VAL A 279 -15.12 0.69 7.87
N LYS A 280 -14.73 1.43 6.83
CA LYS A 280 -14.04 2.73 6.94
C LYS A 280 -15.05 3.84 6.67
N LEU A 281 -15.23 4.75 7.63
CA LEU A 281 -15.94 6.01 7.43
C LEU A 281 -15.04 6.96 6.61
N LEU A 282 -15.61 7.65 5.63
CA LEU A 282 -14.94 8.67 4.80
C LEU A 282 -15.16 10.09 5.34
#